data_AF-A0A4Y8CGM2-F1
#
_entry.id   AF-A0A4Y8CGM2-F1
#
_cell.length_a   1.000
_cell.length_b   1.000
_cell.length_c   1.000
_cell.angle_alpha   90.00
_cell.angle_beta   90.00
_cell.angle_gamma   90.00
#
_symmetry.space_group_name_H-M   'P 1'
#
loop_
_entity.id
_entity.type
_entity.pdbx_description
1 polymer ?
#
loop_
_entity_poly.entity_id
_entity_poly.type
_entity_poly.pdbx_seq_one_letter_code
_entity_poly.pdbx_strand_id
1 'polypeptide(L)' 'MLIRAMQKSDYEAVYKLWCEIKGFGIRSIDDSKENIENFLDRNPNLSVVAVIDEEIVGSIL' A
#
# COMPACT_ATOMS: atom_id res chain seq x y z
N MET A 1 10.44 5.42 13.35
CA MET A 1 9.20 4.71 12.96
C MET A 1 8.04 5.69 12.92
N LEU A 2 7.33 5.76 11.80
CA LEU A 2 6.15 6.60 11.57
C LEU A 2 5.01 5.71 11.06
N ILE A 3 3.80 5.90 11.59
CA ILE A 3 2.58 5.30 11.07
C ILE A 3 1.71 6.43 10.53
N ARG A 4 1.27 6.35 9.27
CA ARG A 4 0.44 7.38 8.65
C ARG A 4 -0.54 6.79 7.64
N ALA A 5 -1.56 7.57 7.30
CA ALA A 5 -2.46 7.25 6.20
C ALA A 5 -1.66 7.01 4.90
N MET A 6 -2.01 5.94 4.20
CA MET A 6 -1.48 5.66 2.87
C MET A 6 -1.89 6.77 1.90
N GLN A 7 -0.94 7.23 1.09
CA GLN A 7 -1.14 8.19 0.01
C GLN A 7 -1.03 7.47 -1.33
N LYS A 8 -1.66 8.00 -2.37
CA LYS A 8 -1.58 7.43 -3.74
C LYS A 8 -0.13 7.28 -4.23
N SER A 9 0.74 8.21 -3.83
CA SER A 9 2.18 8.19 -4.13
C SER A 9 2.93 7.00 -3.52
N ASP A 10 2.36 6.32 -2.52
CA ASP A 10 3.00 5.17 -1.87
C ASP A 10 2.82 3.87 -2.64
N TYR A 11 1.94 3.85 -3.65
CA TYR A 11 1.56 2.63 -4.36
C TYR A 11 2.76 1.81 -4.83
N GLU A 12 3.76 2.45 -5.47
CA GLU A 12 4.90 1.71 -6.03
C GLU A 12 5.72 1.02 -4.92
N ALA A 13 5.90 1.68 -3.78
CA ALA A 13 6.64 1.13 -2.64
C ALA A 13 5.86 0.01 -1.95
N VAL A 14 4.55 0.18 -1.78
CA VAL A 14 3.66 -0.84 -1.21
C VAL A 14 3.56 -2.07 -2.12
N TYR A 15 3.40 -1.87 -3.42
CA TYR A 15 3.33 -2.96 -4.40
C TYR A 15 4.63 -3.75 -4.46
N LYS A 16 5.79 -3.05 -4.44
CA LYS A 16 7.10 -3.69 -4.35
C LYS A 16 7.21 -4.55 -3.08
N LEU A 17 6.81 -4.02 -1.92
CA LEU A 17 6.79 -4.77 -0.66
C LEU A 17 5.94 -6.04 -0.77
N TRP A 18 4.72 -5.95 -1.32
CA TRP A 18 3.85 -7.12 -1.51
C TRP A 18 4.49 -8.19 -2.41
N CYS A 19 5.17 -7.79 -3.49
CA CYS A 19 5.87 -8.71 -4.39
C CYS A 19 7.02 -9.48 -3.71
N GLU A 20 7.61 -8.93 -2.64
CA GLU A 20 8.70 -9.56 -1.90
C GLU A 20 8.20 -10.57 -0.84
N ILE A 21 6.91 -10.48 -0.44
CA ILE A 21 6.32 -11.35 0.58
C ILE A 21 5.93 -12.70 -0.03
N LYS A 22 6.65 -13.76 0.38
CA LYS A 22 6.33 -15.14 -0.03
C LYS A 22 4.93 -15.54 0.41
N GLY A 23 4.11 -15.97 -0.56
CA GLY A 23 2.73 -16.41 -0.32
C GLY A 23 1.70 -15.27 -0.29
N PHE A 24 2.11 -14.03 -0.56
CA PHE A 24 1.17 -12.92 -0.72
C PHE A 24 0.45 -13.02 -2.08
N GLY A 25 -0.87 -13.15 -2.04
CA GLY A 25 -1.69 -13.33 -3.23
C GLY A 25 -2.03 -12.01 -3.91
N ILE A 26 -1.16 -11.55 -4.82
CA ILE A 26 -1.41 -10.35 -5.64
C ILE A 26 -2.31 -10.71 -6.81
N ARG A 27 -3.36 -9.91 -7.02
CA ARG A 27 -4.31 -10.01 -8.12
C ARG A 27 -4.10 -8.85 -9.08
N SER A 28 -3.98 -9.17 -10.37
CA SER A 28 -3.68 -8.19 -11.41
C SER A 28 -4.72 -7.07 -11.55
N ILE A 29 -5.98 -7.32 -11.18
CA ILE A 29 -7.06 -6.34 -11.25
C ILE A 29 -7.18 -5.61 -9.91
N ASP A 30 -7.46 -6.32 -8.82
CA ASP A 30 -7.76 -5.71 -7.52
C ASP A 30 -6.58 -4.88 -6.98
N ASP A 31 -5.34 -5.37 -7.16
CA ASP A 31 -4.12 -4.72 -6.65
C ASP A 31 -3.45 -3.80 -7.70
N SER A 32 -4.15 -3.48 -8.78
CA SER A 32 -3.67 -2.50 -9.77
C SER A 32 -3.65 -1.09 -9.19
N LYS A 33 -2.74 -0.24 -9.68
CA LYS A 33 -2.61 1.16 -9.28
C LYS A 33 -3.94 1.92 -9.29
N GLU A 34 -4.68 1.79 -10.38
CA GLU A 34 -5.98 2.45 -10.53
C GLU A 34 -6.98 2.00 -9.47
N ASN A 35 -7.08 0.69 -9.20
CA ASN A 35 -8.01 0.19 -8.20
C ASN A 35 -7.60 0.53 -6.77
N ILE A 36 -6.30 0.53 -6.46
CA ILE A 36 -5.81 0.98 -5.16
C ILE A 36 -6.08 2.48 -4.96
N GLU A 37 -5.80 3.32 -5.96
CA GLU A 37 -6.09 4.76 -5.88
C GLU A 37 -7.59 5.04 -5.68
N ASN A 38 -8.46 4.33 -6.42
CA ASN A 38 -9.91 4.38 -6.25
C ASN A 38 -10.35 3.85 -4.88
N PHE A 39 -9.67 2.84 -4.35
CA PHE A 39 -9.94 2.31 -3.01
C PHE A 39 -9.61 3.34 -1.93
N LEU A 40 -8.47 4.03 -2.04
CA LEU A 40 -8.07 5.11 -1.13
C LEU A 40 -9.06 6.29 -1.18
N ASP A 41 -9.53 6.67 -2.37
CA ASP A 41 -10.52 7.74 -2.53
C ASP A 41 -11.86 7.42 -1.87
N ARG A 42 -12.28 6.15 -1.91
CA ARG A 42 -13.52 5.69 -1.24
C ARG A 42 -13.36 5.56 0.27
N ASN A 43 -12.13 5.35 0.74
CA ASN A 43 -11.82 5.04 2.14
C ASN A 43 -10.76 6.00 2.70
N PRO A 44 -11.03 7.32 2.73
CA PRO A 44 -10.04 8.31 3.10
C PRO A 44 -9.51 8.06 4.52
N ASN A 45 -8.19 7.97 4.64
CA ASN A 45 -7.45 7.75 5.90
C ASN A 45 -7.71 6.41 6.62
N LEU A 46 -8.34 5.43 5.97
CA LEU A 46 -8.58 4.11 6.57
C LEU A 46 -7.43 3.13 6.30
N SER A 47 -6.75 3.27 5.17
CA SER A 47 -5.56 2.50 4.84
C SER A 47 -4.29 3.16 5.40
N VAL A 48 -3.35 2.36 5.87
CA VAL A 48 -2.20 2.81 6.67
C VAL A 48 -0.90 2.18 6.18
N VAL A 49 0.18 2.95 6.24
CA VAL A 49 1.55 2.47 6.01
C VAL A 49 2.42 2.68 7.25
N ALA A 50 3.33 1.73 7.48
CA ALA A 50 4.41 1.85 8.45
C ALA A 50 5.71 2.22 7.73
N VAL A 51 6.39 3.26 8.22
CA VAL A 51 7.60 3.82 7.61
C VAL A 51 8.76 3.79 8.61
N ILE A 52 9.91 3.26 8.20
CA ILE A 52 11.18 3.26 8.94
C ILE A 52 12.27 3.74 7.98
N ASP A 53 13.08 4.71 8.38
CA ASP A 53 14.19 5.25 7.57
C ASP A 53 13.80 5.59 6.12
N GLU A 54 12.65 6.25 5.96
CA GLU A 54 12.03 6.64 4.68
C GLU A 54 11.50 5.48 3.81
N GLU A 55 11.65 4.23 4.25
CA GLU A 55 11.15 3.04 3.57
C GLU A 55 9.81 2.57 4.15
N ILE A 56 8.89 2.14 3.27
CA ILE A 56 7.65 1.48 3.66
C ILE A 56 7.95 0.03 4.00
N VAL A 57 7.73 -0.34 5.27
CA VAL A 57 8.00 -1.69 5.80
C VAL A 57 6.73 -2.48 6.07
N GLY A 58 5.56 -1.88 5.88
CA GLY A 58 4.27 -2.52 6.09
C GLY A 58 3.11 -1.66 5.59
N SER A 59 2.01 -2.33 5.19
CA SER A 59 0.76 -1.67 4.81
C SER A 59 -0.45 -2.51 5.20
N ILE A 60 -1.59 -1.84 5.36
CA ILE A 60 -2.92 -2.46 5.49
C ILE A 60 -3.95 -1.56 4.79
N LEU A 61 -4.85 -2.17 4.02
CA LEU A 61 -5.90 -1.48 3.25
C LEU A 61 -7.29 -1.92 3.70
#